data_AF-A0A9D5R744-F1
#
_entry.id   AF-A0A9D5R744-F1
#
_cell.length_a   1.000
_cell.length_b   1.000
_cell.length_c   1.000
_cell.angle_alpha   90.00
_cell.angle_beta   90.00
_cell.angle_gamma   90.00
#
_symmetry.space_group_name_H-M   'P 1'
#
loop_
_entity.id
_entity.type
_entity.pdbx_description
1 polymer ?
#
loop_
_entity_poly.entity_id
_entity_poly.type
_entity_poly.pdbx_seq_one_letter_code
_entity_poly.pdbx_strand_id
1 'polypeptide(L)' 'KEYKVDGLNIWNHYWNCSDRKIEVRGPFEGQVYFFNEYEIKTPEKTVTFVAGEFSNQKIGIYLKDDLSGKKL' A
#
# COMPACT_ATOMS: atom_id res chain seq x y z
N LYS A 1 4.00 -14.33 -6.93
CA LYS A 1 4.07 -13.37 -8.07
C LYS A 1 4.77 -12.12 -7.54
N GLU A 2 5.79 -11.60 -8.24
CA GLU A 2 6.49 -10.40 -7.79
C GLU A 2 5.60 -9.16 -7.94
N TYR A 3 5.79 -8.17 -7.06
CA TYR A 3 5.23 -6.83 -7.22
C TYR A 3 6.33 -5.82 -6.91
N LYS A 4 6.75 -5.05 -7.92
CA LYS A 4 7.90 -4.16 -7.83
C LYS A 4 7.44 -2.71 -7.74
N VAL A 5 7.92 -2.00 -6.72
CA VAL A 5 7.74 -0.56 -6.57
C VAL A 5 9.12 0.08 -6.74
N ASP A 6 9.25 0.95 -7.74
CA ASP A 6 10.52 1.52 -8.19
C ASP A 6 11.59 0.45 -8.51
N GLY A 7 11.19 -0.74 -8.94
CA GLY A 7 12.08 -1.87 -9.19
C GLY A 7 12.44 -2.73 -7.95
N LEU A 8 11.98 -2.37 -6.75
CA LEU A 8 12.14 -3.16 -5.53
C LEU A 8 10.96 -4.12 -5.35
N ASN A 9 11.20 -5.43 -5.31
CA ASN A 9 10.13 -6.41 -5.05
C ASN A 9 9.74 -6.38 -3.58
N ILE A 10 8.59 -5.79 -3.25
CA ILE A 10 8.20 -5.51 -1.87
C ILE A 10 8.04 -6.78 -1.03
N TRP A 11 7.67 -7.91 -1.63
CA TRP A 11 7.47 -9.17 -0.91
C TRP A 11 8.75 -9.78 -0.33
N ASN A 12 9.91 -9.34 -0.81
CA ASN A 12 11.21 -9.87 -0.38
C ASN A 12 11.80 -9.10 0.81
N HIS A 13 11.08 -8.09 1.33
CA HIS A 13 11.58 -7.22 2.39
C HIS A 13 10.61 -7.15 3.57
N TYR A 14 11.16 -6.77 4.73
CA TYR A 14 10.36 -6.47 5.90
C TYR A 14 9.61 -5.15 5.73
N TRP A 15 8.30 -5.18 5.99
CA TRP A 15 7.43 -4.01 5.90
C TRP A 15 7.35 -3.36 7.28
N ASN A 16 7.92 -2.16 7.43
CA ASN A 16 7.77 -1.39 8.66
C ASN A 16 6.38 -0.75 8.66
N CYS A 17 5.51 -1.23 9.55
CA CYS A 17 4.18 -0.65 9.73
C CYS A 17 4.32 0.70 10.43
N SER A 18 3.70 1.75 9.88
CA SER A 18 3.48 2.99 10.60
C SER A 18 2.19 2.91 11.43
N ASP A 19 2.04 3.80 12.41
CA ASP A 19 0.78 3.97 13.15
C ASP A 19 -0.29 4.73 12.35
N ARG A 20 0.00 5.09 11.10
CA ARG A 20 -0.93 5.85 10.24
C ARG A 20 -1.90 4.92 9.54
N LYS A 21 -3.18 5.29 9.63
CA LYS A 21 -4.27 4.72 8.85
C LYS A 21 -4.59 5.64 7.69
N ILE A 22 -4.57 5.10 6.48
CA ILE A 22 -4.90 5.81 5.25
C ILE A 22 -6.25 5.31 4.74
N GLU A 23 -7.15 6.25 4.46
CA GLU A 23 -8.41 5.96 3.79
C GLU A 23 -8.12 5.54 2.35
N VAL A 24 -8.61 4.36 1.95
CA VAL A 24 -8.53 3.87 0.58
C VAL A 24 -9.89 3.42 0.11
N ARG A 25 -10.18 3.66 -1.17
CA ARG A 25 -11.40 3.16 -1.81
C ARG A 25 -11.12 1.78 -2.39
N GLY A 26 -11.93 0.81 -2.00
CA GLY A 26 -11.89 -0.53 -2.56
C GLY A 26 -12.18 -0.50 -4.07
N PRO A 27 -11.66 -1.47 -4.84
CA PRO A 27 -11.92 -1.56 -6.28
C PRO A 27 -13.37 -2.00 -6.61
N PHE A 28 -14.13 -2.43 -5.60
CA PHE A 28 -15.53 -2.84 -5.71
C PHE A 28 -16.41 -1.80 -5.00
N GLU A 29 -17.55 -1.47 -5.62
CA GLU A 29 -18.46 -0.35 -5.35
C GLU A 29 -18.34 0.31 -3.96
N GLY A 30 -17.72 1.51 -3.93
CA GLY A 30 -17.90 2.52 -2.88
C GLY A 30 -17.40 2.19 -1.48
N GLN A 31 -16.86 0.99 -1.24
CA GLN A 31 -16.41 0.60 0.10
C GLN A 31 -15.13 1.35 0.48
N VAL A 32 -15.18 1.99 1.63
CA VAL A 32 -14.05 2.69 2.25
C VAL A 32 -13.35 1.75 3.21
N TYR A 33 -12.03 1.70 3.11
CA TYR A 33 -11.16 0.92 3.97
C TYR A 33 -10.11 1.83 4.62
N PHE A 34 -9.66 1.47 5.82
CA PHE A 34 -8.58 2.16 6.52
C PHE A 34 -7.39 1.21 6.66
N PHE A 35 -6.42 1.37 5.76
CA PHE A 35 -5.26 0.50 5.66
C PHE A 35 -4.03 1.14 6.27
N ASN A 36 -3.07 0.32 6.69
CA ASN A 36 -1.82 0.82 7.25
C ASN A 36 -0.90 1.29 6.13
N GLU A 37 -0.19 2.38 6.39
CA GLU A 37 0.97 2.77 5.59
C GLU A 37 2.19 1.96 6.07
N TYR A 38 2.91 1.41 5.10
CA TYR A 38 4.11 0.61 5.28
C TYR A 38 5.31 1.24 4.59
N GLU A 39 6.48 0.99 5.15
CA GLU A 39 7.75 1.47 4.62
C GLU A 39 8.78 0.35 4.54
N ILE A 40 9.44 0.25 3.39
CA ILE A 40 10.63 -0.59 3.21
C ILE A 40 11.84 0.33 3.09
N LYS A 41 12.81 0.14 3.99
CA LYS A 41 14.11 0.83 3.95
C LYS A 41 15.17 -0.10 3.40
N THR A 42 15.87 0.36 2.38
CA THR A 42 17.08 -0.26 1.82
C THR A 42 18.22 0.75 1.86
N PRO A 43 19.49 0.33 1.73
CA PRO A 43 20.60 1.26 1.63
C PRO A 43 20.46 2.26 0.47
N GLU A 44 19.85 1.85 -0.64
CA GLU A 44 19.73 2.71 -1.83
C GLU A 44 18.51 3.64 -1.78
N LYS A 45 17.42 3.22 -1.13
CA LYS A 45 16.15 3.96 -1.13
C LYS A 45 15.15 3.53 -0.06
N THR A 46 14.14 4.37 0.10
CA THR A 46 12.94 4.10 0.90
C THR A 46 11.72 4.04 -0.01
N VAL A 47 10.89 3.02 0.18
CA VAL A 47 9.62 2.86 -0.55
C VAL A 47 8.47 2.89 0.47
N THR A 48 7.46 3.70 0.20
CA THR A 48 6.24 3.81 1.02
C THR A 48 5.02 3.40 0.22
N PHE A 49 4.15 2.59 0.80
CA PHE A 49 2.90 2.15 0.18
C PHE A 49 1.87 1.81 1.25
N VAL A 50 0.59 1.82 0.88
CA VAL A 50 -0.50 1.42 1.76
C VAL A 50 -0.93 0.01 1.40
N ALA A 51 -1.13 -0.84 2.41
CA ALA A 51 -1.56 -2.21 2.19
C ALA A 51 -2.59 -2.68 3.22
N GLY A 52 -3.46 -3.59 2.79
CA GLY A 52 -4.44 -4.21 3.64
C GLY A 52 -5.22 -5.30 2.92
N GLU A 53 -5.92 -6.12 3.69
CA GLU A 53 -6.77 -7.19 3.19
C GLU A 53 -8.23 -6.71 3.11
N PHE A 54 -8.86 -6.96 1.96
CA PHE A 54 -10.28 -6.71 1.77
C PHE A 54 -11.13 -7.86 2.32
N SER A 55 -12.44 -7.65 2.45
CA SER A 55 -13.41 -8.68 2.89
C SER A 55 -13.43 -9.94 2.03
N ASN A 56 -12.94 -9.87 0.78
CA ASN A 56 -12.83 -10.99 -0.13
C ASN A 56 -11.46 -11.71 -0.10
N GLN A 57 -10.66 -11.49 0.94
CA GLN A 57 -9.35 -12.10 1.16
C GLN A 57 -8.28 -11.72 0.11
N LYS A 58 -8.51 -10.66 -0.66
CA LYS A 58 -7.50 -10.10 -1.57
C LYS A 58 -6.73 -9.00 -0.85
N ILE A 59 -5.43 -8.93 -1.15
CA ILE A 59 -4.56 -7.85 -0.66
C ILE A 59 -4.61 -6.68 -1.64
N GLY A 60 -4.94 -5.50 -1.14
CA GLY A 60 -4.78 -4.24 -1.84
C GLY A 60 -3.44 -3.61 -1.54
N ILE A 61 -2.77 -3.07 -2.56
CA ILE A 61 -1.55 -2.27 -2.45
C ILE A 61 -1.80 -0.98 -3.20
N TYR A 62 -1.57 0.16 -2.55
CA TYR A 62 -1.79 1.49 -3.09
C TYR A 62 -0.51 2.31 -2.98
N LEU A 63 -0.11 2.95 -4.08
CA LEU A 63 1.03 3.85 -4.10
C LEU A 63 0.57 5.30 -3.92
N LYS A 64 1.43 6.15 -3.37
CA LYS A 64 1.09 7.55 -3.07
C LYS A 64 0.65 8.31 -4.33
N ASP A 65 1.25 8.02 -5.48
CA ASP A 65 0.87 8.61 -6.76
C ASP A 65 -0.56 8.22 -7.17
N ASP A 66 -1.00 6.99 -6.86
CA ASP A 66 -2.37 6.52 -7.11
C ASP A 66 -3.41 7.23 -6.25
N LEU A 67 -3.01 7.71 -5.06
CA LEU A 67 -3.88 8.43 -4.12
C LEU A 67 -4.00 9.93 -4.46
N SER A 68 -3.05 10.49 -5.21
CA SER A 68 -3.00 11.93 -5.49
C SER A 68 -4.03 12.43 -6.53
N GLY A 69 -4.68 11.52 -7.26
CA GLY A 69 -5.61 11.84 -8.34
C GLY A 69 -7.10 11.79 -8.01
N LYS A 70 -7.50 11.32 -6.82
CA LYS A 70 -8.91 11.27 -6.40
C LYS A 70 -9.05 11.84 -5.00
N LYS A 71 -9.74 12.99 -4.91
CA LYS A 71 -10.17 13.65 -3.67
C LYS A 71 -10.38 12.64 -2.52
N LEU A 72 -9.56 12.82 -1.49
CA LEU A 72 -9.92 12.60 -0.09
C LEU A 72 -11.35 13.14 0.13
#